data_AF-A0A6L9EQJ3-F1
#
_entry.id   AF-A0A6L9EQJ3-F1
#
_cell.length_a   1.000
_cell.length_b   1.000
_cell.length_c   1.000
_cell.angle_alpha   90.00
_cell.angle_beta   90.00
_cell.angle_gamma   90.00
#
_symmetry.space_group_name_H-M   'P 1'
#
loop_
_entity.id
_entity.type
_entity.pdbx_description
1 polymer ?
#
loop_
_entity_poly.entity_id
_entity_poly.type
_entity_poly.pdbx_seq_one_letter_code
_entity_poly.pdbx_strand_id
1 'polypeptide(L)'
;MDRDERYLIRIMFKNRIFYSDAQAFEDLFTKIMRYGYPEFRAVKPQGAFGDKKNDGYIIDTGVFYQVYGPEDIAKSIDKAISKLKEDFKGLVEKWSDKVTIKEFCYVVNDKYKGAQVTVHEKLLELNKVLDELQGEYSITTDLMVANRLEDMLFELTEDQIIDVKGIFIF
;
A
#
# COMPACT_ATOMS: atom_id res chain seq x y z
N MET A 1 10.66 -19.40 -14.79
CA MET A 1 9.72 -18.51 -15.48
C MET A 1 10.42 -17.83 -16.63
N ASP A 2 9.96 -18.08 -17.84
CA ASP A 2 10.54 -17.51 -19.05
C ASP A 2 10.09 -16.05 -19.30
N ARG A 3 10.57 -15.47 -20.40
CA ARG A 3 10.28 -14.07 -20.77
C ARG A 3 8.78 -13.85 -21.04
N ASP A 4 8.14 -14.79 -21.73
CA ASP A 4 6.75 -14.64 -22.19
C ASP A 4 5.80 -14.80 -21.02
N GLU A 5 6.07 -15.75 -20.13
CA GLU A 5 5.38 -15.90 -18.85
C GLU A 5 5.50 -14.62 -18.01
N ARG A 6 6.72 -14.08 -17.83
CA ARG A 6 6.93 -12.82 -17.11
C ARG A 6 6.13 -11.67 -17.71
N TYR A 7 6.11 -11.56 -19.04
CA TYR A 7 5.37 -10.52 -19.74
C TYR A 7 3.85 -10.64 -19.52
N LEU A 8 3.30 -11.85 -19.65
CA LEU A 8 1.88 -12.13 -19.40
C LEU A 8 1.48 -11.74 -17.97
N ILE A 9 2.30 -12.11 -16.99
CA ILE A 9 2.07 -11.81 -15.58
C ILE A 9 2.05 -10.30 -15.34
N ARG A 10 2.96 -9.57 -15.98
CA ARG A 10 3.01 -8.12 -15.90
C ARG A 10 1.72 -7.49 -16.39
N ILE A 11 1.19 -7.97 -17.52
CA ILE A 11 -0.10 -7.51 -18.07
C ILE A 11 -1.24 -7.83 -17.10
N MET A 12 -1.31 -9.07 -16.60
CA MET A 12 -2.36 -9.50 -15.68
C MET A 12 -2.35 -8.70 -14.38
N PHE A 13 -1.17 -8.47 -13.81
CA PHE A 13 -1.02 -7.69 -12.59
C PHE A 13 -1.40 -6.22 -12.80
N LYS A 14 -0.99 -5.62 -13.93
CA LYS A 14 -1.42 -4.27 -14.31
C LYS A 14 -2.94 -4.16 -14.40
N ASN A 15 -3.59 -5.09 -15.09
CA ASN A 15 -5.05 -5.15 -15.14
C ASN A 15 -5.66 -5.28 -13.74
N ARG A 16 -5.12 -6.17 -12.91
CA ARG A 16 -5.60 -6.34 -11.53
C ARG A 16 -5.53 -5.04 -10.75
N ILE A 17 -4.42 -4.30 -10.85
CA ILE A 17 -4.24 -2.99 -10.23
C ILE A 17 -5.26 -1.97 -10.73
N PHE A 18 -5.52 -1.89 -12.04
CA PHE A 18 -6.51 -0.96 -12.60
C PHE A 18 -7.92 -1.15 -12.04
N TYR A 19 -8.30 -2.40 -11.77
CA TYR A 19 -9.63 -2.79 -11.28
C TYR A 19 -9.72 -3.00 -9.77
N SER A 20 -8.62 -2.84 -9.02
CA SER A 20 -8.62 -3.02 -7.56
C SER A 20 -8.81 -1.68 -6.86
N ASP A 21 -10.00 -1.46 -6.32
CA ASP A 21 -10.36 -0.28 -5.55
C ASP A 21 -10.67 -0.66 -4.09
N ALA A 22 -10.45 0.29 -3.18
CA ALA A 22 -10.69 0.14 -1.74
C ALA A 22 -10.16 -1.20 -1.19
N GLN A 23 -11.04 -2.02 -0.60
CA GLN A 23 -10.69 -3.30 0.01
C GLN A 23 -9.99 -4.27 -0.97
N ALA A 24 -10.32 -4.24 -2.26
CA ALA A 24 -9.70 -5.14 -3.24
C ALA A 24 -8.21 -4.83 -3.42
N PHE A 25 -7.81 -3.56 -3.30
CA PHE A 25 -6.41 -3.16 -3.35
C PHE A 25 -5.68 -3.51 -2.04
N GLU A 26 -6.31 -3.29 -0.90
CA GLU A 26 -5.78 -3.69 0.41
C GLU A 26 -5.56 -5.21 0.51
N ASP A 27 -6.49 -6.02 0.01
CA ASP A 27 -6.36 -7.47 -0.02
C ASP A 27 -5.19 -7.91 -0.94
N LEU A 28 -5.03 -7.24 -2.08
CA LEU A 28 -3.91 -7.50 -3.00
C LEU A 28 -2.56 -7.17 -2.35
N PHE A 29 -2.45 -5.98 -1.75
CA PHE A 29 -1.27 -5.56 -1.00
C PHE A 29 -0.95 -6.55 0.12
N THR A 30 -1.95 -6.87 0.95
CA THR A 30 -1.82 -7.82 2.06
C THR A 30 -1.32 -9.17 1.60
N LYS A 31 -1.81 -9.67 0.46
CA LYS A 31 -1.40 -10.97 -0.09
C LYS A 31 0.07 -10.97 -0.52
N ILE A 32 0.53 -9.91 -1.18
CA ILE A 32 1.94 -9.76 -1.59
C ILE A 32 2.84 -9.63 -0.35
N MET A 33 2.46 -8.76 0.60
CA MET A 33 3.23 -8.52 1.82
C MET A 33 3.40 -9.78 2.68
N ARG A 34 2.36 -10.62 2.79
CA ARG A 34 2.43 -11.89 3.52
C ARG A 34 3.44 -12.87 2.93
N TYR A 35 3.64 -12.84 1.62
CA TYR A 35 4.64 -13.68 0.96
C TYR A 35 6.05 -13.08 1.02
N GLY A 36 6.16 -11.75 0.83
CA GLY A 36 7.45 -11.06 0.87
C GLY A 36 8.06 -10.94 2.27
N TYR A 37 7.21 -10.87 3.31
CA TYR A 37 7.64 -10.63 4.68
C TYR A 37 6.90 -11.56 5.66
N PRO A 38 7.54 -12.65 6.14
CA PRO A 38 6.93 -13.57 7.10
C PRO A 38 6.47 -12.92 8.42
N GLU A 39 7.15 -11.84 8.82
CA GLU A 39 6.82 -11.06 10.01
C GLU A 39 5.70 -10.04 9.80
N PHE A 40 5.25 -9.85 8.56
CA PHE A 40 4.12 -8.98 8.29
C PHE A 40 2.84 -9.52 8.94
N ARG A 41 2.13 -8.62 9.62
CA ARG A 41 0.84 -8.87 10.24
C ARG A 41 -0.17 -7.88 9.68
N ALA A 42 -1.14 -8.41 8.94
CA ALA A 42 -2.29 -7.63 8.48
C ALA A 42 -3.22 -7.33 9.66
N VAL A 43 -3.79 -6.13 9.68
CA VAL A 43 -4.78 -5.70 10.67
C VAL A 43 -6.11 -5.59 9.95
N LYS A 44 -7.07 -6.43 10.34
CA LYS A 44 -8.44 -6.37 9.79
C LYS A 44 -9.41 -5.85 10.84
N PRO A 45 -10.34 -4.97 10.48
CA PRO A 45 -11.35 -4.48 11.40
C PRO A 45 -12.21 -5.63 11.95
N GLN A 46 -12.39 -5.69 13.27
CA GLN A 46 -13.33 -6.60 13.92
C GLN A 46 -14.59 -5.84 14.36
N GLY A 47 -15.62 -5.82 13.50
CA GLY A 47 -16.90 -5.16 13.81
C GLY A 47 -16.73 -3.69 14.18
N ALA A 48 -17.29 -3.27 15.33
CA ALA A 48 -17.25 -1.87 15.78
C ALA A 48 -15.84 -1.38 16.21
N PHE A 49 -14.84 -2.26 16.30
CA PHE A 49 -13.50 -1.90 16.79
C PHE A 49 -12.59 -1.27 15.72
N GLY A 50 -13.00 -1.29 14.44
CA GLY A 50 -12.24 -0.69 13.33
C GLY A 50 -10.85 -1.31 13.10
N ASP A 51 -10.12 -0.79 12.13
CA ASP A 51 -8.75 -1.18 11.74
C ASP A 51 -7.66 -0.55 12.63
N LYS A 52 -8.06 0.25 13.62
CA LYS A 52 -7.15 1.10 14.42
C LYS A 52 -6.19 1.95 13.57
N LYS A 53 -6.60 2.36 12.36
CA LYS A 53 -5.83 3.23 11.45
C LYS A 53 -4.50 2.64 10.99
N ASN A 54 -4.52 1.32 10.74
CA ASN A 54 -3.38 0.56 10.27
C ASN A 54 -3.89 -0.66 9.51
N ASP A 55 -3.38 -0.93 8.31
CA ASP A 55 -3.78 -2.11 7.53
C ASP A 55 -2.77 -3.26 7.65
N GLY A 56 -1.55 -2.95 8.10
CA GLY A 56 -0.58 -3.98 8.45
C GLY A 56 0.75 -3.41 8.94
N TYR A 57 1.54 -4.25 9.61
CA TYR A 57 2.80 -3.83 10.21
C TYR A 57 3.82 -4.96 10.25
N ILE A 58 5.09 -4.58 10.38
CA ILE A 58 6.21 -5.45 10.76
C ILE A 58 6.74 -4.91 12.08
N ILE A 59 6.44 -5.62 13.17
CA ILE A 59 6.63 -5.09 14.53
C ILE A 59 8.10 -4.89 14.88
N ASP A 60 8.95 -5.84 14.48
CA ASP A 60 10.38 -5.86 14.82
C ASP A 60 11.13 -4.67 14.23
N THR A 61 10.74 -4.26 13.01
CA THR A 61 11.29 -3.09 12.33
C THR A 61 10.50 -1.82 12.64
N GLY A 62 9.34 -1.90 13.29
CA GLY A 62 8.50 -0.75 13.61
C GLY A 62 7.91 -0.08 12.37
N VAL A 63 7.69 -0.84 11.29
CA VAL A 63 7.15 -0.34 10.02
C VAL A 63 5.65 -0.59 9.98
N PHE A 64 4.88 0.46 9.70
CA PHE A 64 3.43 0.44 9.61
C PHE A 64 2.97 0.86 8.22
N TYR A 65 1.90 0.23 7.73
CA TYR A 65 1.37 0.42 6.39
C TYR A 65 -0.10 0.81 6.45
N GLN A 66 -0.43 1.91 5.77
CA GLN A 66 -1.81 2.29 5.50
C GLN A 66 -2.04 2.30 4.00
N VAL A 67 -3.03 1.55 3.55
CA VAL A 67 -3.35 1.31 2.15
C VAL A 67 -4.55 2.14 1.73
N TYR A 68 -4.40 2.80 0.59
CA TYR A 68 -5.42 3.64 -0.02
C TYR A 68 -5.59 3.26 -1.49
N GLY A 69 -6.71 2.61 -1.81
CA GLY A 69 -7.10 2.27 -3.18
C GLY A 69 -8.17 3.22 -3.74
N PRO A 70 -7.85 4.44 -4.20
CA PRO A 70 -8.84 5.32 -4.80
C PRO A 70 -9.27 4.84 -6.19
N GLU A 71 -10.55 5.00 -6.52
CA GLU A 71 -11.04 4.76 -7.90
C GLU A 71 -10.34 5.67 -8.91
N ASP A 72 -10.15 6.94 -8.54
CA ASP A 72 -9.44 7.97 -9.29
C ASP A 72 -8.70 8.89 -8.33
N ILE A 73 -7.38 8.73 -8.23
CA ILE A 73 -6.53 9.52 -7.36
C ILE A 73 -6.55 11.01 -7.73
N ALA A 74 -6.65 11.36 -9.02
CA ALA A 74 -6.62 12.76 -9.45
C ALA A 74 -7.85 13.53 -8.95
N LYS A 75 -9.00 12.85 -8.85
CA LYS A 75 -10.26 13.42 -8.32
C LYS A 75 -10.40 13.27 -6.81
N SER A 76 -9.59 12.43 -6.18
CA SER A 76 -9.75 12.06 -4.76
C SER A 76 -8.60 12.57 -3.88
N ILE A 77 -7.84 13.55 -4.35
CA ILE A 77 -6.63 14.00 -3.65
C ILE A 77 -6.92 14.64 -2.29
N ASP A 78 -7.94 15.51 -2.18
CA ASP A 78 -8.27 16.16 -0.91
C ASP A 78 -8.70 15.13 0.13
N LYS A 79 -9.44 14.11 -0.34
CA LYS A 79 -9.81 12.95 0.46
C LYS A 79 -8.60 12.11 0.84
N ALA A 80 -7.65 11.92 -0.07
CA ALA A 80 -6.42 11.17 0.16
C ALA A 80 -5.53 11.86 1.20
N ILE A 81 -5.35 13.17 1.10
CA ILE A 81 -4.59 13.99 2.05
C ILE A 81 -5.27 13.99 3.42
N SER A 82 -6.59 14.17 3.46
CA SER A 82 -7.34 14.16 4.72
C SER A 82 -7.23 12.81 5.42
N LYS A 83 -7.40 11.70 4.66
CA LYS A 83 -7.20 10.34 5.17
C LYS A 83 -5.77 10.11 5.63
N LEU A 84 -4.78 10.46 4.84
CA LEU A 84 -3.37 10.32 5.20
C LEU A 84 -3.08 10.99 6.56
N LYS A 85 -3.52 12.23 6.76
CA LYS A 85 -3.32 12.95 8.02
C LYS A 85 -4.08 12.30 9.19
N GLU A 86 -5.32 11.88 8.96
CA GLU A 86 -6.16 11.22 9.97
C GLU A 86 -5.57 9.86 10.38
N ASP A 87 -5.17 9.06 9.40
CA ASP A 87 -4.66 7.71 9.61
C ASP A 87 -3.28 7.75 10.29
N PHE A 88 -2.39 8.64 9.86
CA PHE A 88 -1.09 8.84 10.50
C PHE A 88 -1.23 9.26 11.97
N LYS A 89 -2.05 10.30 12.26
CA LYS A 89 -2.26 10.76 13.63
C LYS A 89 -2.92 9.69 14.49
N GLY A 90 -3.94 9.02 13.94
CA GLY A 90 -4.62 7.92 14.62
C GLY A 90 -3.69 6.74 14.90
N LEU A 91 -2.73 6.45 14.02
CA LEU A 91 -1.69 5.46 14.24
C LEU A 91 -0.81 5.88 15.43
N VAL A 92 -0.25 7.08 15.39
CA VAL A 92 0.62 7.60 16.47
C VAL A 92 -0.11 7.57 17.81
N GLU A 93 -1.34 8.08 17.89
CA GLU A 93 -2.14 8.13 19.12
C GLU A 93 -2.44 6.74 19.69
N LYS A 94 -2.67 5.74 18.84
CA LYS A 94 -3.12 4.40 19.28
C LYS A 94 -1.99 3.41 19.53
N TRP A 95 -0.80 3.64 18.97
CA TRP A 95 0.26 2.64 18.93
C TRP A 95 1.58 3.09 19.59
N SER A 96 1.83 4.40 19.72
CA SER A 96 3.10 4.90 20.30
C SER A 96 3.30 4.51 21.76
N ASP A 97 2.22 4.17 22.48
CA ASP A 97 2.25 3.65 23.86
C ASP A 97 2.63 2.17 23.94
N LYS A 98 2.48 1.43 22.84
CA LYS A 98 2.66 -0.04 22.77
C LYS A 98 3.94 -0.43 22.04
N VAL A 99 4.33 0.36 21.04
CA VAL A 99 5.38 0.02 20.08
C VAL A 99 6.09 1.29 19.64
N THR A 100 7.41 1.22 19.48
CA THR A 100 8.15 2.28 18.78
C THR A 100 7.86 2.22 17.28
N ILE A 101 7.11 3.21 16.79
CA ILE A 101 6.89 3.42 15.36
C ILE A 101 8.16 4.05 14.77
N LYS A 102 8.78 3.39 13.80
CA LYS A 102 9.98 3.89 13.11
C LYS A 102 9.67 4.42 11.73
N GLU A 103 8.73 3.76 11.04
CA GLU A 103 8.38 4.11 9.67
C GLU A 103 6.87 3.98 9.44
N PHE A 104 6.32 4.94 8.71
CA PHE A 104 4.96 4.92 8.18
C PHE A 104 4.99 4.96 6.66
N CYS A 105 4.53 3.90 6.03
CA CYS A 105 4.44 3.78 4.58
C CYS A 105 2.97 3.94 4.15
N TYR A 106 2.68 4.99 3.39
CA TYR A 106 1.38 5.19 2.76
C TYR A 106 1.37 4.55 1.39
N VAL A 107 0.51 3.55 1.19
CA VAL A 107 0.45 2.76 -0.04
C VAL A 107 -0.73 3.22 -0.87
N VAL A 108 -0.49 3.75 -2.06
CA VAL A 108 -1.53 4.32 -2.91
C VAL A 108 -1.63 3.56 -4.23
N ASN A 109 -2.86 3.19 -4.60
CA ASN A 109 -3.12 2.73 -5.97
C ASN A 109 -3.18 3.92 -6.93
N ASP A 110 -2.06 4.24 -7.58
CA ASP A 110 -1.99 5.24 -8.65
C ASP A 110 -2.49 4.70 -9.99
N LYS A 111 -2.90 3.42 -10.04
CA LYS A 111 -3.35 2.70 -11.24
C LYS A 111 -2.35 2.77 -12.39
N TYR A 112 -1.05 2.77 -12.12
CA TYR A 112 0.00 3.00 -13.14
C TYR A 112 -0.14 4.33 -13.91
N LYS A 113 -0.90 5.29 -13.37
CA LYS A 113 -1.09 6.61 -13.98
C LYS A 113 -0.12 7.65 -13.45
N GLY A 114 0.84 7.29 -12.60
CA GLY A 114 1.82 8.21 -12.00
C GLY A 114 2.63 9.08 -12.98
N ALA A 115 2.74 8.69 -14.26
CA ALA A 115 3.38 9.48 -15.30
C ALA A 115 2.46 10.55 -15.93
N GLN A 116 1.14 10.48 -15.69
CA GLN A 116 0.21 11.52 -16.11
C GLN A 116 0.41 12.74 -15.23
N VAL A 117 0.55 13.92 -15.83
CA VAL A 117 0.86 15.18 -15.11
C VAL A 117 -0.08 15.40 -13.92
N THR A 118 -1.38 15.21 -14.13
CA THR A 118 -2.40 15.39 -13.09
C THR A 118 -2.21 14.45 -11.90
N VAL A 119 -1.88 13.18 -12.14
CA VAL A 119 -1.62 12.20 -11.06
C VAL A 119 -0.26 12.46 -10.41
N HIS A 120 0.75 12.81 -11.21
CA HIS A 120 2.09 13.13 -10.73
C HIS A 120 2.06 14.28 -9.72
N GLU A 121 1.39 15.39 -10.06
CA GLU A 121 1.21 16.53 -9.15
C GLU A 121 0.52 16.11 -7.84
N LYS A 122 -0.44 15.19 -7.92
CA LYS A 122 -1.15 14.68 -6.73
C LYS A 122 -0.29 13.78 -5.86
N LEU A 123 0.57 12.95 -6.45
CA LEU A 123 1.55 12.18 -5.69
C LEU A 123 2.58 13.11 -5.01
N LEU A 124 2.98 14.21 -5.66
CA LEU A 124 3.83 15.23 -5.04
C LEU A 124 3.14 15.95 -3.88
N GLU A 125 1.84 16.23 -3.97
CA GLU A 125 1.06 16.78 -2.86
C GLU A 125 1.03 15.83 -1.66
N LEU A 126 0.85 14.52 -1.88
CA LEU A 126 0.92 13.51 -0.82
C LEU A 126 2.32 13.43 -0.18
N ASN A 127 3.37 13.42 -0.99
CA ASN A 127 4.75 13.41 -0.50
C ASN A 127 5.06 14.63 0.38
N LYS A 128 4.61 15.83 0.00
CA LYS A 128 4.80 17.02 0.84
C LYS A 128 4.17 16.86 2.22
N VAL A 129 2.96 16.27 2.28
CA VAL A 129 2.29 16.00 3.55
C VAL A 129 3.05 14.95 4.37
N LEU A 130 3.59 13.92 3.73
CA LEU A 130 4.44 12.92 4.40
C LEU A 130 5.73 13.55 4.95
N ASP A 131 6.38 14.44 4.21
CA ASP A 131 7.58 15.15 4.65
C ASP A 131 7.29 16.06 5.86
N GLU A 132 6.15 16.78 5.85
CA GLU A 132 5.67 17.57 6.98
C GLU A 132 5.49 16.71 8.24
N LEU A 133 4.80 15.57 8.10
CA LEU A 133 4.55 14.63 9.20
C LEU A 133 5.85 14.00 9.74
N GLN A 134 6.79 13.66 8.86
CA GLN A 134 8.10 13.14 9.26
C GLN A 134 8.86 14.15 10.12
N GLY A 135 8.85 15.43 9.72
CA GLY A 135 9.48 16.50 10.48
C GLY A 135 8.84 16.75 11.85
N GLU A 136 7.52 16.57 11.97
CA GLU A 136 6.78 16.79 13.22
C GLU A 136 6.97 15.64 14.22
N TYR A 137 6.99 14.37 13.77
CA TYR A 137 6.95 13.20 14.66
C TYR A 137 8.27 12.42 14.77
N SER A 138 9.31 12.79 14.02
CA SER A 138 10.57 12.00 13.94
C SER A 138 10.35 10.53 13.55
N ILE A 139 9.31 10.28 12.76
CA ILE A 139 8.97 8.98 12.18
C ILE A 139 9.26 9.05 10.69
N THR A 140 10.01 8.10 10.14
CA THR A 140 10.27 8.09 8.69
C THR A 140 8.97 7.87 7.92
N THR A 141 8.75 8.62 6.84
CA THR A 141 7.57 8.47 6.00
C THR A 141 7.93 8.05 4.58
N ASP A 142 7.07 7.27 3.95
CA ASP A 142 7.28 6.77 2.59
C ASP A 142 5.96 6.71 1.81
N LEU A 143 6.02 6.91 0.49
CA LEU A 143 4.90 6.79 -0.43
C LEU A 143 5.16 5.64 -1.39
N MET A 144 4.42 4.56 -1.23
CA MET A 144 4.47 3.41 -2.12
C MET A 144 3.36 3.48 -3.17
N VAL A 145 3.70 3.24 -4.43
CA VAL A 145 2.76 3.21 -5.57
C VAL A 145 2.76 1.86 -6.28
N ALA A 146 1.88 1.66 -7.27
CA ALA A 146 1.67 0.35 -7.90
C ALA A 146 2.94 -0.28 -8.49
N ASN A 147 3.85 0.51 -9.07
CA ASN A 147 5.11 0.01 -9.62
C ASN A 147 5.96 -0.71 -8.56
N ARG A 148 6.07 -0.13 -7.35
CA ARG A 148 6.85 -0.76 -6.28
C ARG A 148 6.18 -2.05 -5.80
N LEU A 149 4.86 -2.10 -5.77
CA LEU A 149 4.12 -3.33 -5.47
C LEU A 149 4.31 -4.41 -6.57
N GLU A 150 4.47 -3.99 -7.83
CA GLU A 150 4.84 -4.88 -8.94
C GLU A 150 6.23 -5.47 -8.74
N ASP A 151 7.21 -4.64 -8.40
CA ASP A 151 8.58 -5.10 -8.16
C ASP A 151 8.61 -6.14 -7.03
N MET A 152 7.90 -5.87 -5.93
CA MET A 152 7.74 -6.81 -4.82
C MET A 152 7.07 -8.12 -5.22
N LEU A 153 6.07 -8.09 -6.12
CA LEU A 153 5.49 -9.32 -6.66
C LEU A 153 6.54 -10.16 -7.39
N PHE A 154 7.40 -9.54 -8.19
CA PHE A 154 8.41 -10.25 -8.99
C PHE A 154 9.63 -10.71 -8.19
N GLU A 155 9.74 -10.34 -6.92
CA GLU A 155 10.69 -10.91 -5.95
C GLU A 155 10.18 -12.22 -5.32
N LEU A 156 8.88 -12.52 -5.43
CA LEU A 156 8.30 -13.74 -4.91
C LEU A 156 8.65 -14.97 -5.76
N THR A 157 8.51 -16.16 -5.19
CA THR A 157 8.64 -17.43 -5.92
C THR A 157 7.50 -17.61 -6.93
N GLU A 158 7.71 -18.46 -7.94
CA GLU A 158 6.71 -18.69 -9.00
C GLU A 158 5.36 -19.17 -8.44
N ASP A 159 5.37 -20.10 -7.49
CA ASP A 159 4.16 -20.61 -6.84
C ASP A 159 3.40 -19.52 -6.09
N GLN A 160 4.12 -18.63 -5.40
CA GLN A 160 3.53 -17.49 -4.70
C GLN A 160 2.94 -16.47 -5.68
N ILE A 161 3.66 -16.17 -6.78
CA ILE A 161 3.16 -15.28 -7.85
C ILE A 161 1.89 -15.87 -8.46
N ILE A 162 1.82 -17.18 -8.70
CA ILE A 162 0.64 -17.88 -9.21
C ILE A 162 -0.53 -17.78 -8.22
N ASP A 163 -0.28 -18.00 -6.93
CA ASP A 163 -1.33 -17.86 -5.93
C ASP A 163 -1.82 -16.41 -5.81
N VAL A 164 -0.94 -15.40 -5.80
CA VAL A 164 -1.32 -13.98 -5.77
C VAL A 164 -2.30 -13.63 -6.90
N LYS A 165 -2.14 -14.23 -8.08
CA LYS A 165 -3.08 -14.05 -9.20
C LYS A 165 -4.45 -14.65 -8.94
N GLY A 166 -4.53 -15.71 -8.12
CA GLY A 166 -5.73 -16.52 -7.93
C GLY A 166 -6.17 -17.12 -9.26
N ILE A 167 -5.54 -18.24 -9.66
CA ILE A 167 -5.97 -19.16 -10.75
C ILE A 167 -6.94 -18.53 -11.78
N PHE A 168 -6.41 -17.70 -12.68
CA PHE A 168 -7.06 -17.48 -13.97
C PHE A 168 -6.57 -18.59 -14.92
N ILE A 169 -7.08 -19.79 -14.72
CA ILE A 169 -7.14 -20.79 -15.80
C ILE A 169 -8.49 -20.53 -16.47
N PHE A 170 -8.47 -19.90 -17.64
CA PHE A 170 -9.11 -20.32 -18.89
C PHE A 170 -8.84 -19.24 -19.95
#